data_AF-A0A8H7GEM1-F1
#
_entry.id   AF-A0A8H7GEM1-F1
#
_cell.length_a   1.000
_cell.length_b   1.000
_cell.length_c   1.000
_cell.angle_alpha   90.00
_cell.angle_beta   90.00
_cell.angle_gamma   90.00
#
_symmetry.space_group_name_H-M   'P 1'
#
loop_
_entity.id
_entity.type
_entity.pdbx_description
1 polymer ?
#
loop_
_entity_poly.entity_id
_entity_poly.type
_entity_poly.pdbx_seq_one_letter_code
_entity_poly.pdbx_strand_id
1 'polypeptide(L)'
;MRHNLKQAFRSRKRELATRSREQRLPSSLIDTDDPPGKVAQVKHELALKQALKQMRKKEGPSSGGHVRPSYEIVRAAATAVTQALTELGLTCAIFGSLASRIYGSERDPESVSVLVWPPTPEKYDLRRLKAQIADTDFTVFSLASKSQRAQVDQLWYCESPKDKTSHCPITLAVPGMLGLPGFSARRIAREDGLPLVPAPILLFQLLAQWEAQREAGGARERQCTFAIRDVLASPQLEALGVQRPWRELGLFSAETQRELSALVQRYSLQYPRAIAPLSRVGLPVHFSCEAAAKHIIQVLKGLGMVAAVHGSVATRLYSDSARNPKNINIFVWSLNTRHIDLESVKAQMVESDSAHFDIAPPTEPSKQRPALWYRGAPDPRHTHFRIDIRVPAMVSLPKLKPAHVVETNGILAVPFAIALIEALHIWDFECMRAGEKSGGPDCLRRADDVQRLLKSRHILTWREAMPWRGNKLFTDTYRETVEQKVRRFCAAYPDFTRDWKLLGFISAE
;
A
#
# COMPACT_ATOMS: atom_id res chain seq x y z
N MET A 1 -48.70 6.91 22.73
CA MET A 1 -47.48 6.48 22.01
C MET A 1 -46.31 7.48 22.04
N ARG A 2 -46.47 8.75 21.65
CA ARG A 2 -45.33 9.72 21.62
C ARG A 2 -44.68 10.02 22.98
N HIS A 3 -45.41 9.91 24.09
CA HIS A 3 -44.88 10.11 25.44
C HIS A 3 -43.95 8.95 25.88
N ASN A 4 -44.34 7.71 25.57
CA ASN A 4 -43.57 6.52 25.94
C ASN A 4 -42.24 6.42 25.17
N LEU A 5 -42.21 6.88 23.92
CA LEU A 5 -40.97 7.00 23.12
C LEU A 5 -39.98 8.02 23.72
N LYS A 6 -40.47 9.16 24.25
CA LYS A 6 -39.61 10.15 24.90
C LYS A 6 -39.03 9.64 26.22
N GLN A 7 -39.78 8.86 27.00
CA GLN A 7 -39.26 8.25 28.22
C GLN A 7 -38.24 7.14 27.94
N ALA A 8 -38.50 6.26 26.96
CA ALA A 8 -37.56 5.22 26.55
C ALA A 8 -36.23 5.81 26.07
N PHE A 9 -36.27 6.92 25.32
CA PHE A 9 -35.06 7.61 24.86
C PHE A 9 -34.26 8.26 26.01
N ARG A 10 -34.95 8.83 27.00
CA ARG A 10 -34.31 9.41 28.21
C ARG A 10 -33.67 8.33 29.08
N SER A 11 -34.33 7.17 29.22
CA SER A 11 -33.79 6.04 29.99
C SER A 11 -32.52 5.48 29.33
N ARG A 12 -32.57 5.24 28.01
CA ARG A 12 -31.42 4.74 27.24
C ARG A 12 -30.24 5.72 27.22
N LYS A 13 -30.52 7.03 27.21
CA LYS A 13 -29.47 8.07 27.31
C LYS A 13 -28.81 8.11 28.70
N ARG A 14 -29.55 7.83 29.77
CA ARG A 14 -28.99 7.71 31.13
C ARG A 14 -28.14 6.45 31.24
N GLU A 15 -28.62 5.32 30.74
CA GLU A 15 -27.92 4.04 30.77
C GLU A 15 -26.58 4.08 30.01
N LEU A 16 -26.55 4.74 28.85
CA LEU A 16 -25.31 4.99 28.10
C LEU A 16 -24.34 5.94 28.84
N ALA A 17 -24.85 6.92 29.58
CA ALA A 17 -24.01 7.81 30.39
C ALA A 17 -23.41 7.09 31.61
N THR A 18 -24.14 6.15 32.22
CA THR A 18 -23.65 5.33 33.33
C THR A 18 -22.55 4.37 32.86
N ARG A 19 -22.77 3.66 31.74
CA ARG A 19 -21.74 2.76 31.15
C ARG A 19 -20.47 3.49 30.72
N SER A 20 -20.58 4.73 30.25
CA SER A 20 -19.42 5.55 29.90
C SER A 20 -18.64 6.05 31.13
N ARG A 21 -19.26 6.05 32.31
CA ARG A 21 -18.62 6.41 33.59
C ARG A 21 -17.94 5.21 34.25
N GLU A 22 -18.47 4.01 34.06
CA GLU A 22 -17.91 2.74 34.57
C GLU A 22 -16.72 2.21 33.75
N GLN A 23 -16.48 2.71 32.54
CA GLN A 23 -15.29 2.38 31.74
C GLN A 23 -14.04 3.25 32.02
N ARG A 24 -14.04 4.05 33.10
CA ARG A 24 -12.81 4.69 33.57
C ARG A 24 -12.03 3.69 34.43
N LEU A 25 -11.05 3.04 33.81
CA LEU A 25 -10.05 2.22 34.50
C LEU A 25 -9.31 3.05 35.59
N PRO A 26 -8.99 2.44 36.75
CA PRO A 26 -8.24 3.09 37.81
C PRO A 26 -6.84 3.47 37.32
N SER A 27 -6.42 4.70 37.63
CA SER A 27 -5.23 5.38 37.12
C SER A 27 -3.90 4.88 37.73
N SER A 28 -3.83 3.64 38.22
CA SER A 28 -2.72 3.15 39.04
C SER A 28 -1.96 1.94 38.46
N LEU A 29 -2.06 1.67 37.17
CA LEU A 29 -1.28 0.63 36.47
C LEU A 29 -0.85 1.14 35.10
N ILE A 30 0.21 1.96 35.07
CA ILE A 30 1.03 2.13 33.86
C ILE A 30 2.41 1.61 34.25
N ASP A 31 2.66 0.34 33.88
CA ASP A 31 4.00 -0.24 33.90
C ASP A 31 4.93 0.59 33.00
N THR A 32 6.11 0.91 33.50
CA THR A 32 7.09 1.79 32.84
C THR A 32 7.93 1.08 31.77
N ASP A 33 7.64 -0.19 31.47
CA ASP A 33 8.41 -1.06 30.55
C ASP A 33 7.74 -1.29 29.18
N ASP A 34 6.72 -0.51 28.81
CA ASP A 34 6.10 -0.67 27.49
C ASP A 34 7.08 -0.21 26.37
N PRO A 35 7.32 -1.02 25.33
CA PRO A 35 8.34 -0.72 24.34
C PRO A 35 8.03 0.61 23.64
N PRO A 36 9.04 1.46 23.36
CA PRO A 36 8.87 2.83 22.90
C PRO A 36 8.01 2.97 21.62
N GLY A 37 7.86 1.90 20.84
CA GLY A 37 7.02 1.86 19.65
C GLY A 37 5.50 1.93 19.90
N LYS A 38 4.98 1.34 20.99
CA LYS A 38 3.52 1.33 21.24
C LYS A 38 2.98 2.72 21.55
N VAL A 39 3.71 3.49 22.36
CA VAL A 39 3.33 4.85 22.74
C VAL A 39 3.32 5.78 21.52
N ALA A 40 4.30 5.65 20.63
CA ALA A 40 4.36 6.41 19.38
C ALA A 40 3.18 6.07 18.45
N GLN A 41 2.82 4.80 18.34
CA GLN A 41 1.69 4.33 17.54
C GLN A 41 0.35 4.88 18.05
N VAL A 42 0.09 4.80 19.36
CA VAL A 42 -1.14 5.31 19.98
C VAL A 42 -1.24 6.85 19.83
N LYS A 43 -0.12 7.57 19.99
CA LYS A 43 -0.07 9.02 19.77
C LYS A 43 -0.38 9.39 18.32
N HIS A 44 0.16 8.66 17.34
CA HIS A 44 -0.09 8.89 15.94
C HIS A 44 -1.56 8.62 15.56
N GLU A 45 -2.12 7.50 16.01
CA GLU A 45 -3.53 7.16 15.77
C GLU A 45 -4.47 8.19 16.41
N LEU A 46 -4.13 8.68 17.62
CA LEU A 46 -4.89 9.73 18.28
C LEU A 46 -4.79 11.06 17.52
N ALA A 47 -3.60 11.43 17.03
CA ALA A 47 -3.39 12.63 16.22
C ALA A 47 -4.19 12.57 14.91
N LEU A 48 -4.22 11.41 14.25
CA LEU A 48 -5.02 11.17 13.06
C LEU A 48 -6.52 11.32 13.36
N LYS A 49 -7.03 10.66 14.41
CA LYS A 49 -8.44 10.79 14.83
C LYS A 49 -8.81 12.23 15.20
N GLN A 50 -7.90 12.96 15.84
CA GLN A 50 -8.09 14.38 16.15
C GLN A 50 -8.09 15.25 14.88
N ALA A 51 -7.19 15.00 13.94
CA ALA A 51 -7.12 15.70 12.66
C ALA A 51 -8.39 15.47 11.82
N LEU A 52 -8.85 14.22 11.72
CA LEU A 52 -10.11 13.84 11.08
C LEU A 52 -11.32 14.51 11.76
N LYS A 53 -11.33 14.58 13.10
CA LYS A 53 -12.37 15.29 13.86
C LYS A 53 -12.34 16.81 13.62
N GLN A 54 -11.16 17.40 13.41
CA GLN A 54 -11.05 18.81 13.03
C GLN A 54 -11.58 19.05 11.61
N MET A 55 -11.35 18.13 10.67
CA MET A 55 -11.99 18.20 9.35
C MET A 55 -13.52 18.13 9.47
N ARG A 56 -14.06 17.19 10.28
CA ARG A 56 -15.51 17.09 10.56
C ARG A 56 -16.11 18.39 11.08
N LYS A 57 -15.42 19.12 11.98
CA LYS A 57 -15.94 20.34 12.62
C LYS A 57 -15.89 21.56 11.68
N LYS A 58 -14.93 21.62 10.75
CA LYS A 58 -14.80 22.74 9.80
C LYS A 58 -15.82 22.70 8.67
N GLU A 59 -16.33 21.52 8.33
CA GLU A 59 -17.25 21.30 7.22
C GLU A 59 -18.70 21.06 7.67
N GLY A 60 -19.19 21.69 8.74
CA GLY A 60 -20.60 21.55 9.16
C GLY A 60 -21.58 21.84 8.01
N PRO A 61 -22.81 21.27 8.05
CA PRO A 61 -23.81 21.50 7.01
C PRO A 61 -24.02 22.99 6.84
N SER A 62 -23.70 23.50 5.65
CA SER A 62 -23.91 24.88 5.24
C SER A 62 -25.41 25.14 5.17
N SER A 63 -26.00 25.47 6.32
CA SER A 63 -27.44 25.74 6.47
C SER A 63 -27.82 27.19 6.17
N GLY A 64 -26.87 28.01 5.72
CA GLY A 64 -27.14 29.28 5.05
C GLY A 64 -27.02 29.06 3.55
N GLY A 65 -27.94 29.62 2.75
CA GLY A 65 -28.01 29.49 1.29
C GLY A 65 -26.83 30.12 0.53
N HIS A 66 -25.62 29.72 0.89
CA HIS A 66 -24.41 30.10 0.19
C HIS A 66 -24.40 29.37 -1.15
N VAL A 67 -24.41 30.14 -2.23
CA VAL A 67 -24.20 29.61 -3.58
C VAL A 67 -22.82 28.95 -3.61
N ARG A 68 -22.74 27.74 -4.18
CA ARG A 68 -21.46 27.04 -4.36
C ARG A 68 -20.64 27.77 -5.43
N PRO A 69 -19.35 28.02 -5.22
CA PRO A 69 -18.51 28.64 -6.24
C PRO A 69 -18.44 27.73 -7.47
N SER A 70 -18.41 28.33 -8.66
CA SER A 70 -18.15 27.59 -9.90
C SER A 70 -16.70 27.08 -9.94
N TYR A 71 -16.42 26.08 -10.77
CA TYR A 71 -15.05 25.58 -10.98
C TYR A 71 -14.07 26.70 -11.34
N GLU A 72 -14.47 27.64 -12.20
CA GLU A 72 -13.63 28.77 -12.61
C GLU A 72 -13.27 29.69 -11.44
N ILE A 73 -14.23 29.99 -10.56
CA ILE A 73 -13.96 30.79 -9.35
C ILE A 73 -12.97 30.06 -8.43
N VAL A 74 -13.14 28.74 -8.24
CA VAL A 74 -12.23 27.95 -7.39
C VAL A 74 -10.84 27.86 -8.01
N ARG A 75 -10.74 27.74 -9.34
CA ARG A 75 -9.47 27.71 -10.06
C ARG A 75 -8.76 29.07 -9.99
N ALA A 76 -9.50 30.17 -10.19
CA ALA A 76 -8.98 31.52 -10.05
C ALA A 76 -8.46 31.77 -8.61
N ALA A 77 -9.23 31.34 -7.61
CA ALA A 77 -8.80 31.39 -6.21
C ALA A 77 -7.49 30.62 -5.96
N ALA A 78 -7.34 29.46 -6.60
CA ALA A 78 -6.14 28.63 -6.49
C ALA A 78 -4.92 29.27 -7.16
N THR A 79 -5.10 29.85 -8.35
CA THR A 79 -4.05 30.63 -9.03
C THR A 79 -3.61 31.82 -8.17
N ALA A 80 -4.57 32.61 -7.68
CA ALA A 80 -4.27 33.80 -6.87
C ALA A 80 -3.51 33.43 -5.58
N VAL A 81 -3.97 32.42 -4.83
CA VAL A 81 -3.31 32.06 -3.57
C VAL A 81 -1.93 31.44 -3.79
N THR A 82 -1.74 30.67 -4.86
CA THR A 82 -0.43 30.09 -5.18
C THR A 82 0.57 31.15 -5.62
N GLN A 83 0.11 32.18 -6.35
CA GLN A 83 0.92 33.35 -6.69
C GLN A 83 1.31 34.14 -5.44
N ALA A 84 0.36 34.49 -4.58
CA ALA A 84 0.64 35.21 -3.33
C ALA A 84 1.63 34.46 -2.43
N LEU A 85 1.49 33.13 -2.31
CA LEU A 85 2.45 32.30 -1.58
C LEU A 85 3.84 32.30 -2.22
N THR A 86 3.91 32.31 -3.55
CA THR A 86 5.18 32.38 -4.29
C THR A 86 5.89 33.72 -4.07
N GLU A 87 5.14 34.83 -4.07
CA GLU A 87 5.66 36.17 -3.79
C GLU A 87 6.19 36.29 -2.34
N LEU A 88 5.57 35.57 -1.40
CA LEU A 88 6.05 35.41 -0.03
C LEU A 88 7.25 34.45 0.10
N GLY A 89 7.75 33.89 -1.01
CA GLY A 89 8.87 32.94 -1.02
C GLY A 89 8.52 31.56 -0.48
N LEU A 90 7.24 31.20 -0.45
CA LEU A 90 6.76 29.93 0.09
C LEU A 90 6.43 28.94 -1.01
N THR A 91 6.87 27.70 -0.84
CA THR A 91 6.47 26.61 -1.73
C THR A 91 5.14 26.03 -1.29
N CYS A 92 4.24 25.76 -2.22
CA CYS A 92 2.92 25.23 -1.91
C CYS A 92 2.41 24.21 -2.94
N ALA A 93 1.41 23.43 -2.55
CA ALA A 93 0.71 22.49 -3.42
C ALA A 93 -0.78 22.42 -3.08
N ILE A 94 -1.63 22.34 -4.09
CA ILE A 94 -3.07 22.19 -3.96
C ILE A 94 -3.42 20.73 -3.68
N PHE A 95 -4.35 20.52 -2.74
CA PHE A 95 -4.88 19.23 -2.36
C PHE A 95 -6.41 19.28 -2.21
N GLY A 96 -7.03 18.16 -1.85
CA GLY A 96 -8.48 18.10 -1.63
C GLY A 96 -9.31 18.16 -2.92
N SER A 97 -10.51 18.75 -2.86
CA SER A 97 -11.52 18.65 -3.92
C SER A 97 -11.09 19.26 -5.26
N LEU A 98 -10.38 20.39 -5.26
CA LEU A 98 -9.84 20.96 -6.50
C LEU A 98 -8.79 20.04 -7.13
N ALA A 99 -7.88 19.47 -6.32
CA ALA A 99 -6.91 18.51 -6.83
C ALA A 99 -7.61 17.28 -7.40
N SER A 100 -8.63 16.73 -6.72
CA SER A 100 -9.44 15.63 -7.24
C SER A 100 -10.07 15.97 -8.59
N ARG A 101 -10.61 17.18 -8.75
CA ARG A 101 -11.20 17.65 -10.01
C ARG A 101 -10.18 17.68 -11.14
N ILE A 102 -8.98 18.20 -10.89
CA ILE A 102 -7.89 18.24 -11.87
C ILE A 102 -7.41 16.83 -12.22
N TYR A 103 -7.35 15.92 -11.24
CA TYR A 103 -7.09 14.48 -11.47
C TYR A 103 -8.33 13.70 -11.93
N GLY A 104 -9.31 14.34 -12.57
CA GLY A 104 -10.38 13.65 -13.30
C GLY A 104 -11.70 13.39 -12.56
N SER A 105 -11.85 13.81 -11.30
CA SER A 105 -13.16 13.80 -10.62
C SER A 105 -14.16 14.65 -11.39
N GLU A 106 -15.39 14.16 -11.59
CA GLU A 106 -16.45 14.95 -12.25
C GLU A 106 -17.03 16.03 -11.33
N ARG A 107 -16.87 15.85 -10.01
CA ARG A 107 -17.43 16.76 -9.02
C ARG A 107 -16.73 18.12 -9.02
N ASP A 108 -17.52 19.18 -9.07
CA ASP A 108 -17.03 20.55 -8.87
C ASP A 108 -16.50 20.77 -7.44
N PRO A 109 -15.33 21.43 -7.31
CA PRO A 109 -14.74 21.71 -6.02
C PRO A 109 -15.54 22.80 -5.29
N GLU A 110 -15.59 22.70 -3.97
CA GLU A 110 -16.30 23.67 -3.12
C GLU A 110 -15.35 24.68 -2.46
N SER A 111 -14.04 24.43 -2.50
CA SER A 111 -13.02 25.18 -1.80
C SER A 111 -11.63 24.92 -2.38
N VAL A 112 -10.69 25.81 -2.08
CA VAL A 112 -9.26 25.57 -2.33
C VAL A 112 -8.62 25.08 -1.04
N SER A 113 -7.89 23.98 -1.10
CA SER A 113 -7.04 23.53 0.00
C SER A 113 -5.58 23.54 -0.43
N VAL A 114 -4.72 24.23 0.32
CA VAL A 114 -3.32 24.48 -0.02
C VAL A 114 -2.40 23.98 1.10
N LEU A 115 -1.47 23.12 0.73
CA LEU A 115 -0.39 22.64 1.57
C LEU A 115 0.82 23.57 1.38
N VAL A 116 1.36 24.12 2.46
CA VAL A 116 2.44 25.10 2.43
C VAL A 116 3.67 24.53 3.14
N TRP A 117 4.84 24.62 2.50
CA TRP A 117 6.13 24.25 3.09
C TRP A 117 6.80 25.51 3.63
N PRO A 118 6.82 25.71 4.96
CA PRO A 118 7.56 26.81 5.54
C PRO A 118 9.07 26.60 5.39
N PRO A 119 9.87 27.69 5.33
CA PRO A 119 11.32 27.60 5.22
C PRO A 119 11.98 26.99 6.47
N THR A 120 11.33 27.10 7.63
CA THR A 120 11.79 26.50 8.89
C THR A 120 10.77 25.49 9.42
N PRO A 121 11.22 24.39 10.05
CA PRO A 121 10.35 23.35 10.60
C PRO A 121 9.65 23.75 11.91
N GLU A 122 9.88 24.96 12.41
CA GLU A 122 9.21 25.50 13.60
C GLU A 122 7.70 25.63 13.38
N LYS A 123 6.92 25.70 14.47
CA LYS A 123 5.47 25.83 14.40
C LYS A 123 5.08 27.05 13.57
N TYR A 124 4.69 26.79 12.33
CA TYR A 124 4.30 27.84 11.41
C TYR A 124 2.91 28.35 11.77
N ASP A 125 2.81 29.64 12.09
CA ASP A 125 1.55 30.27 12.45
C ASP A 125 0.69 30.50 11.20
N LEU A 126 -0.19 29.54 10.93
CA LEU A 126 -1.15 29.63 9.82
C LEU A 126 -2.10 30.82 9.94
N ARG A 127 -2.32 31.39 11.13
CA ARG A 127 -3.13 32.61 11.28
C ARG A 127 -2.37 33.81 10.73
N ARG A 128 -1.10 33.94 11.10
CA ARG A 128 -0.22 34.99 10.56
C ARG A 128 -0.06 34.88 9.05
N LEU A 129 0.13 33.67 8.53
CA LEU A 129 0.22 33.46 7.07
C LEU A 129 -1.05 33.91 6.34
N LYS A 130 -2.24 33.60 6.88
CA LYS A 130 -3.50 34.05 6.29
C LYS A 130 -3.60 35.58 6.25
N ALA A 131 -3.15 36.27 7.29
CA ALA A 131 -3.07 37.73 7.32
C ALA A 131 -2.10 38.24 6.24
N GLN A 132 -0.92 37.66 6.13
CA GLN A 132 0.06 38.05 5.10
C GLN A 132 -0.48 37.87 3.67
N ILE A 133 -1.19 36.76 3.40
CA ILE A 133 -1.84 36.55 2.09
C ILE A 133 -2.92 37.62 1.85
N ALA A 134 -3.74 37.93 2.85
CA ALA A 134 -4.75 38.96 2.75
C ALA A 134 -4.16 40.36 2.55
N ASP A 135 -2.99 40.64 3.14
CA ASP A 135 -2.26 41.89 3.00
C ASP A 135 -1.54 42.01 1.65
N THR A 136 -1.29 40.89 0.96
CA THR A 136 -0.67 40.89 -0.38
C THR A 136 -1.62 41.50 -1.41
N ASP A 137 -2.92 41.15 -1.34
CA ASP A 137 -3.97 41.77 -2.13
C ASP A 137 -5.32 41.73 -1.38
N PHE A 138 -5.62 42.82 -0.68
CA PHE A 138 -6.86 42.95 0.10
C PHE A 138 -8.11 43.12 -0.77
N THR A 139 -7.95 43.34 -2.08
CA THR A 139 -9.08 43.44 -3.01
C THR A 139 -9.56 42.05 -3.43
N VAL A 140 -8.64 41.09 -3.45
CA VAL A 140 -8.88 39.69 -3.87
C VAL A 140 -9.08 38.76 -2.66
N PHE A 141 -8.41 39.03 -1.54
CA PHE A 141 -8.49 38.19 -0.34
C PHE A 141 -9.19 38.91 0.80
N SER A 142 -10.04 38.17 1.53
CA SER A 142 -10.65 38.66 2.75
C SER A 142 -10.51 37.67 3.90
N LEU A 143 -10.30 38.21 5.11
CA LEU A 143 -10.36 37.47 6.34
C LEU A 143 -11.70 37.73 7.01
N ALA A 144 -12.54 36.70 7.05
CA ALA A 144 -13.82 36.77 7.74
C ALA A 144 -13.80 35.87 8.99
N SER A 145 -14.21 36.45 10.12
CA SER A 145 -14.49 35.67 11.31
C SER A 145 -15.84 34.97 11.15
N LYS A 146 -15.85 33.63 11.24
CA LYS A 146 -17.06 32.81 10.99
C LYS A 146 -18.16 33.02 12.04
N SER A 147 -17.84 33.61 13.20
CA SER A 147 -18.75 34.12 14.23
C SER A 147 -17.91 34.77 15.34
N GLN A 148 -18.45 35.73 16.10
CA GLN A 148 -17.77 36.30 17.29
C GLN A 148 -17.25 35.24 18.29
N ARG A 149 -17.73 33.99 18.24
CA ARG A 149 -17.32 32.88 19.11
C ARG A 149 -16.29 31.92 18.49
N ALA A 150 -16.06 31.98 17.18
CA ALA A 150 -15.11 31.10 16.49
C ALA A 150 -13.79 31.84 16.25
N GLN A 151 -12.78 31.57 17.09
CA GLN A 151 -11.45 32.20 17.05
C GLN A 151 -10.60 31.88 15.80
N VAL A 152 -11.17 31.29 14.75
CA VAL A 152 -10.40 30.89 13.56
C VAL A 152 -10.84 31.73 12.37
N ASP A 153 -10.01 32.71 12.04
CA ASP A 153 -10.17 33.53 10.84
C ASP A 153 -10.07 32.63 9.60
N GLN A 154 -11.12 32.67 8.77
CA GLN A 154 -11.18 31.93 7.52
C GLN A 154 -10.75 32.86 6.39
N LEU A 155 -9.84 32.37 5.54
CA LEU A 155 -9.39 33.07 4.35
C LEU A 155 -10.38 32.78 3.21
N TRP A 156 -10.78 33.84 2.51
CA TRP A 156 -11.68 33.78 1.37
C TRP A 156 -11.05 34.49 0.19
N TYR A 157 -11.27 33.93 -1.00
CA TYR A 157 -11.07 34.62 -2.26
C TYR A 157 -12.38 35.27 -2.71
N CYS A 158 -12.29 36.49 -3.19
CA CYS A 158 -13.38 37.31 -3.68
C CYS A 158 -13.02 37.79 -5.10
N GLU A 159 -13.74 37.34 -6.11
CA GLU A 159 -13.51 37.79 -7.49
C GLU A 159 -13.84 39.29 -7.67
N SER A 160 -14.84 39.77 -6.93
CA SER A 160 -15.23 41.17 -6.89
C SER A 160 -15.60 41.58 -5.46
N PRO A 161 -15.08 42.70 -4.94
CA PRO A 161 -15.42 43.21 -3.60
C PRO A 161 -16.93 43.46 -3.41
N LYS A 162 -17.66 43.68 -4.50
CA LYS A 162 -19.10 43.97 -4.49
C LYS A 162 -19.97 42.71 -4.55
N ASP A 163 -19.43 41.59 -5.02
CA ASP A 163 -20.20 40.36 -5.22
C ASP A 163 -19.94 39.35 -4.09
N LYS A 164 -20.88 39.32 -3.14
CA LYS A 164 -20.84 38.37 -2.02
C LYS A 164 -21.13 36.92 -2.43
N THR A 165 -21.64 36.69 -3.64
CA THR A 165 -22.01 35.35 -4.10
C THR A 165 -20.82 34.55 -4.63
N SER A 166 -19.76 35.23 -5.05
CA SER A 166 -18.56 34.65 -5.67
C SER A 166 -17.40 34.46 -4.70
N HIS A 167 -17.69 33.99 -3.48
CA HIS A 167 -16.68 33.74 -2.46
C HIS A 167 -16.20 32.28 -2.50
N CYS A 168 -14.88 32.08 -2.60
CA CYS A 168 -14.27 30.76 -2.50
C CYS A 168 -13.49 30.63 -1.18
N PRO A 169 -13.83 29.66 -0.31
CA PRO A 169 -13.09 29.44 0.92
C PRO A 169 -11.72 28.80 0.66
N ILE A 170 -10.69 29.32 1.30
CA ILE A 170 -9.31 28.82 1.22
C ILE A 170 -8.91 28.20 2.56
N THR A 171 -8.45 26.95 2.52
CA THR A 171 -7.90 26.23 3.67
C THR A 171 -6.39 26.04 3.50
N LEU A 172 -5.62 26.55 4.44
CA LEU A 172 -4.17 26.32 4.50
C LEU A 172 -3.86 25.19 5.48
N ALA A 173 -2.87 24.38 5.12
CA ALA A 173 -2.28 23.34 5.96
C ALA A 173 -0.76 23.30 5.75
N VAL A 174 -0.03 22.69 6.69
CA VAL A 174 1.39 22.33 6.50
C VAL A 174 1.52 20.80 6.49
N PRO A 175 2.57 20.22 5.88
CA PRO A 175 2.83 18.79 5.94
C PRO A 175 2.78 18.23 7.36
N GLY A 176 2.22 17.03 7.53
CA GLY A 176 1.98 16.42 8.85
C GLY A 176 0.70 16.89 9.54
N MET A 177 0.05 17.96 9.08
CA MET A 177 -1.33 18.26 9.45
C MET A 177 -2.31 17.39 8.63
N LEU A 178 -3.53 17.25 9.15
CA LEU A 178 -4.63 16.55 8.45
C LEU A 178 -4.35 15.07 8.14
N GLY A 179 -3.35 14.46 8.79
CA GLY A 179 -2.93 13.10 8.52
C GLY A 179 -2.23 12.93 7.16
N LEU A 180 -1.84 14.00 6.49
CA LEU A 180 -1.12 13.90 5.22
C LEU A 180 0.30 13.34 5.46
N PRO A 181 0.77 12.38 4.64
CA PRO A 181 2.15 11.94 4.70
C PRO A 181 3.10 13.11 4.48
N GLY A 182 4.23 13.09 5.18
CA GLY A 182 5.32 14.01 4.91
C GLY A 182 5.95 13.66 3.57
N PHE A 183 5.94 14.58 2.62
CA PHE A 183 6.68 14.45 1.35
C PHE A 183 7.43 15.73 1.02
N SER A 184 8.50 15.58 0.22
CA SER A 184 9.34 16.70 -0.19
C SER A 184 8.63 17.60 -1.20
N ALA A 185 8.78 18.92 -1.04
CA ALA A 185 8.30 19.91 -2.01
C ALA A 185 8.83 19.68 -3.44
N ARG A 186 9.97 18.97 -3.61
CA ARG A 186 10.51 18.58 -4.93
C ARG A 186 9.62 17.60 -5.69
N ARG A 187 8.64 16.99 -5.02
CA ARG A 187 7.70 16.03 -5.61
C ARG A 187 6.39 16.69 -6.04
N ILE A 188 6.22 17.99 -5.83
CA ILE A 188 5.00 18.70 -6.23
C ILE A 188 4.79 18.52 -7.75
N ALA A 189 3.61 18.03 -8.12
CA ALA A 189 3.21 17.88 -9.52
C ALA A 189 2.75 19.24 -10.06
N ARG A 190 2.84 19.45 -11.37
CA ARG A 190 2.26 20.62 -12.04
C ARG A 190 1.30 20.13 -13.11
N GLU A 191 0.00 20.35 -12.89
CA GLU A 191 -1.04 20.07 -13.87
C GLU A 191 -1.87 21.34 -14.07
N ASP A 192 -2.25 21.64 -15.30
CA ASP A 192 -3.03 22.82 -15.66
C ASP A 192 -2.46 24.16 -15.13
N GLY A 193 -1.13 24.23 -15.02
CA GLY A 193 -0.40 25.39 -14.50
C GLY A 193 -0.38 25.52 -12.98
N LEU A 194 -1.07 24.63 -12.25
CA LEU A 194 -1.21 24.68 -10.79
C LEU A 194 -0.28 23.67 -10.09
N PRO A 195 0.37 24.05 -8.97
CA PRO A 195 1.14 23.10 -8.17
C PRO A 195 0.19 22.20 -7.38
N LEU A 196 0.31 20.88 -7.53
CA LEU A 196 -0.57 19.88 -6.93
C LEU A 196 0.21 18.89 -6.08
N VAL A 197 -0.45 18.35 -5.06
CA VAL A 197 0.09 17.17 -4.37
C VAL A 197 0.16 15.99 -5.36
N PRO A 198 1.16 15.10 -5.24
CA PRO A 198 1.23 13.92 -6.09
C PRO A 198 -0.07 13.12 -6.02
N ALA A 199 -0.55 12.60 -7.15
CA ALA A 199 -1.79 11.83 -7.16
C ALA A 199 -1.83 10.65 -6.16
N PRO A 200 -0.72 9.93 -5.84
CA PRO A 200 -0.73 8.92 -4.77
C PRO A 200 -1.06 9.51 -3.38
N ILE A 201 -0.58 10.73 -3.08
CA ILE A 201 -0.88 11.42 -1.82
C ILE A 201 -2.35 11.81 -1.78
N LEU A 202 -2.89 12.31 -2.89
CA LEU A 202 -4.31 12.64 -2.98
C LEU A 202 -5.18 11.39 -2.80
N LEU A 203 -4.84 10.27 -3.44
CA LEU A 203 -5.58 9.03 -3.30
C LEU A 203 -5.57 8.51 -1.86
N PHE A 204 -4.42 8.57 -1.17
CA PHE A 204 -4.33 8.27 0.26
C PHE A 204 -5.26 9.17 1.08
N GLN A 205 -5.24 10.49 0.84
CA GLN A 205 -6.12 11.43 1.53
C GLN A 205 -7.60 11.09 1.30
N LEU A 206 -8.00 10.80 0.07
CA LEU A 206 -9.38 10.44 -0.26
C LEU A 206 -9.82 9.15 0.45
N LEU A 207 -8.95 8.14 0.52
CA LEU A 207 -9.20 6.90 1.25
C LEU A 207 -9.33 7.15 2.77
N ALA A 208 -8.47 7.97 3.35
CA ALA A 208 -8.54 8.33 4.76
C ALA A 208 -9.81 9.13 5.09
N GLN A 209 -10.20 10.06 4.19
CA GLN A 209 -11.46 10.80 4.31
C GLN A 209 -12.67 9.87 4.19
N TRP A 210 -12.67 8.95 3.22
CA TRP A 210 -13.73 7.96 3.08
C TRP A 210 -13.92 7.15 4.36
N GLU A 211 -12.84 6.64 4.96
CA GLU A 211 -12.91 5.87 6.20
C GLU A 211 -13.51 6.71 7.34
N ALA A 212 -13.07 7.96 7.48
CA ALA A 212 -13.61 8.88 8.48
C ALA A 212 -15.10 9.19 8.25
N GLN A 213 -15.57 9.24 7.00
CA GLN A 213 -16.99 9.48 6.69
C GLN A 213 -17.84 8.22 6.87
N ARG A 214 -17.30 7.05 6.55
CA ARG A 214 -17.92 5.73 6.77
C ARG A 214 -18.25 5.54 8.25
N GLU A 215 -17.30 5.81 9.14
CA GLU A 215 -17.55 5.75 10.60
C GLU A 215 -18.59 6.74 11.09
N ALA A 216 -18.78 7.86 10.39
CA ALA A 216 -19.77 8.87 10.75
C ALA A 216 -21.19 8.54 10.24
N GLY A 217 -21.34 7.55 9.34
CA GLY A 217 -22.61 7.22 8.69
C GLY A 217 -23.19 8.36 7.83
N GLY A 218 -22.33 9.25 7.32
CA GLY A 218 -22.75 10.47 6.64
C GLY A 218 -22.91 10.32 5.12
N ALA A 219 -23.80 11.13 4.52
CA ALA A 219 -23.98 11.20 3.06
C ALA A 219 -22.69 11.52 2.26
N ARG A 220 -21.66 12.03 2.94
CA ARG A 220 -20.34 12.33 2.38
C ARG A 220 -19.48 11.11 2.09
N GLU A 221 -19.79 9.94 2.66
CA GLU A 221 -19.11 8.69 2.30
C GLU A 221 -19.21 8.44 0.79
N ARG A 222 -20.44 8.54 0.24
CA ARG A 222 -20.70 8.38 -1.20
C ARG A 222 -19.90 9.35 -2.05
N GLN A 223 -19.76 10.60 -1.59
CA GLN A 223 -18.99 11.61 -2.29
C GLN A 223 -17.50 11.24 -2.36
N CYS A 224 -16.94 10.72 -1.28
CA CYS A 224 -15.55 10.23 -1.26
C CYS A 224 -15.39 9.02 -2.18
N THR A 225 -16.35 8.09 -2.18
CA THR A 225 -16.35 6.92 -3.07
C THR A 225 -16.34 7.33 -4.55
N PHE A 226 -17.15 8.32 -4.95
CA PHE A 226 -17.13 8.83 -6.33
C PHE A 226 -15.79 9.46 -6.67
N ALA A 227 -15.26 10.34 -5.81
CA ALA A 227 -13.97 10.97 -6.03
C ALA A 227 -12.83 9.93 -6.16
N ILE A 228 -12.81 8.90 -5.31
CA ILE A 228 -11.83 7.80 -5.40
C ILE A 228 -11.96 7.07 -6.73
N ARG A 229 -13.18 6.71 -7.13
CA ARG A 229 -13.44 6.00 -8.39
C ARG A 229 -12.95 6.82 -9.59
N ASP A 230 -13.28 8.09 -9.63
CA ASP A 230 -12.97 8.95 -10.78
C ASP A 230 -11.46 9.22 -10.86
N VAL A 231 -10.79 9.49 -9.73
CA VAL A 231 -9.32 9.61 -9.68
C VAL A 231 -8.63 8.31 -10.10
N LEU A 232 -9.15 7.14 -9.71
CA LEU A 232 -8.63 5.84 -10.14
C LEU A 232 -8.83 5.56 -11.63
N ALA A 233 -9.81 6.19 -12.26
CA ALA A 233 -10.07 6.09 -13.69
C ALA A 233 -9.30 7.14 -14.50
N SER A 234 -8.59 8.06 -13.84
CA SER A 234 -7.90 9.15 -14.50
C SER A 234 -6.64 8.68 -15.25
N PRO A 235 -6.41 9.16 -16.49
CA PRO A 235 -5.19 8.85 -17.24
C PRO A 235 -3.91 9.25 -16.52
N GLN A 236 -3.94 10.29 -15.69
CA GLN A 236 -2.80 10.75 -14.90
C GLN A 236 -2.32 9.67 -13.93
N LEU A 237 -3.24 8.93 -13.32
CA LEU A 237 -2.90 7.84 -12.40
C LEU A 237 -2.35 6.62 -13.15
N GLU A 238 -2.74 6.42 -14.41
CA GLU A 238 -2.17 5.38 -15.28
C GLU A 238 -0.79 5.78 -15.81
N ALA A 239 -0.65 7.02 -16.24
CA ALA A 239 0.59 7.63 -16.74
C ALA A 239 1.67 7.68 -15.67
N LEU A 240 1.28 7.62 -14.39
CA LEU A 240 2.24 7.51 -13.31
C LEU A 240 3.20 6.37 -13.48
N GLY A 241 2.90 5.29 -14.26
CA GLY A 241 3.86 4.40 -14.96
C GLY A 241 5.02 3.79 -14.14
N VAL A 242 5.10 4.15 -12.87
CA VAL A 242 6.18 3.99 -11.92
C VAL A 242 5.71 2.87 -11.02
N GLN A 243 6.56 1.87 -10.90
CA GLN A 243 6.31 0.70 -10.07
C GLN A 243 6.10 1.13 -8.62
N ARG A 244 4.84 1.22 -8.21
CA ARG A 244 4.42 1.29 -6.80
C ARG A 244 4.93 2.53 -6.04
N PRO A 245 4.50 3.76 -6.37
CA PRO A 245 4.90 4.98 -5.66
C PRO A 245 4.61 4.94 -4.14
N TRP A 246 3.64 4.15 -3.68
CA TRP A 246 3.45 3.92 -2.23
C TRP A 246 4.56 3.15 -1.55
N ARG A 247 5.44 2.43 -2.27
CA ARG A 247 6.62 1.79 -1.66
C ARG A 247 7.81 2.73 -1.54
N GLU A 248 7.74 3.92 -2.15
CA GLU A 248 8.80 4.91 -2.02
C GLU A 248 8.81 5.47 -0.59
N LEU A 249 9.86 5.14 0.17
CA LEU A 249 10.05 5.65 1.54
C LEU A 249 10.13 7.19 1.61
N GLY A 250 10.49 7.85 0.50
CA GLY A 250 10.50 9.31 0.40
C GLY A 250 9.12 9.95 0.21
N LEU A 251 8.09 9.15 -0.10
CA LEU A 251 6.71 9.61 -0.30
C LEU A 251 5.79 9.11 0.82
N PHE A 252 5.98 7.87 1.27
CA PHE A 252 5.21 7.26 2.35
C PHE A 252 6.16 6.61 3.36
N SER A 253 6.08 7.00 4.63
CA SER A 253 6.79 6.30 5.70
C SER A 253 6.25 4.88 5.86
N ALA A 254 6.99 3.99 6.53
CA ALA A 254 6.54 2.62 6.78
C ALA A 254 5.19 2.57 7.54
N GLU A 255 4.93 3.54 8.42
CA GLU A 255 3.66 3.72 9.11
C GLU A 255 2.55 4.06 8.11
N THR A 256 2.75 5.08 7.26
CA THR A 256 1.74 5.47 6.27
C THR A 256 1.50 4.38 5.23
N GLN A 257 2.53 3.61 4.86
CA GLN A 257 2.36 2.46 3.98
C GLN A 257 1.47 1.38 4.59
N ARG A 258 1.65 1.09 5.89
CA ARG A 258 0.79 0.16 6.64
C ARG A 258 -0.65 0.67 6.72
N GLU A 259 -0.82 1.96 7.00
CA GLU A 259 -2.14 2.59 7.07
C GLU A 259 -2.84 2.58 5.70
N LEU A 260 -2.16 3.01 4.64
CA LEU A 260 -2.67 2.96 3.27
C LEU A 260 -3.09 1.54 2.89
N SER A 261 -2.27 0.54 3.24
CA SER A 261 -2.61 -0.86 3.00
C SER A 261 -3.90 -1.26 3.69
N ALA A 262 -4.07 -0.87 4.95
CA ALA A 262 -5.27 -1.16 5.72
C ALA A 262 -6.52 -0.43 5.18
N LEU A 263 -6.38 0.82 4.75
CA LEU A 263 -7.44 1.61 4.11
C LEU A 263 -7.86 0.98 2.78
N VAL A 264 -6.90 0.64 1.93
CA VAL A 264 -7.14 0.00 0.64
C VAL A 264 -7.85 -1.34 0.81
N GLN A 265 -7.46 -2.15 1.79
CA GLN A 265 -8.13 -3.42 2.09
C GLN A 265 -9.59 -3.20 2.52
N ARG A 266 -9.84 -2.30 3.49
CA ARG A 266 -11.22 -2.01 3.93
C ARG A 266 -12.08 -1.45 2.81
N TYR A 267 -11.52 -0.54 2.00
CA TYR A 267 -12.20 0.01 0.83
C TYR A 267 -12.54 -1.07 -0.19
N SER A 268 -11.60 -1.97 -0.47
CA SER A 268 -11.78 -3.06 -1.44
C SER A 268 -12.82 -4.09 -0.99
N LEU A 269 -12.89 -4.38 0.31
CA LEU A 269 -13.93 -5.24 0.88
C LEU A 269 -15.33 -4.65 0.66
N GLN A 270 -15.48 -3.33 0.82
CA GLN A 270 -16.77 -2.66 0.63
C GLN A 270 -17.08 -2.40 -0.85
N TYR A 271 -16.07 -2.16 -1.67
CA TYR A 271 -16.20 -1.87 -3.11
C TYR A 271 -15.32 -2.81 -3.96
N PRO A 272 -15.71 -4.08 -4.15
CA PRO A 272 -14.92 -5.04 -4.92
C PRO A 272 -14.60 -4.61 -6.35
N ARG A 273 -15.41 -3.73 -6.96
CA ARG A 273 -15.13 -3.17 -8.30
C ARG A 273 -13.91 -2.25 -8.34
N ALA A 274 -13.52 -1.66 -7.21
CA ALA A 274 -12.34 -0.79 -7.12
C ALA A 274 -11.03 -1.57 -7.07
N ILE A 275 -11.10 -2.88 -6.83
CA ILE A 275 -9.94 -3.77 -6.75
C ILE A 275 -9.08 -3.69 -8.02
N ALA A 276 -9.66 -3.88 -9.21
CA ALA A 276 -8.87 -3.90 -10.44
C ALA A 276 -8.16 -2.55 -10.72
N PRO A 277 -8.82 -1.37 -10.61
CA PRO A 277 -8.16 -0.07 -10.73
C PRO A 277 -7.06 0.18 -9.70
N LEU A 278 -7.31 -0.11 -8.42
CA LEU A 278 -6.32 0.06 -7.36
C LEU A 278 -5.13 -0.93 -7.54
N SER A 279 -5.39 -2.16 -8.02
CA SER A 279 -4.35 -3.14 -8.39
C SER A 279 -3.52 -2.67 -9.58
N ARG A 280 -4.17 -2.00 -10.55
CA ARG A 280 -3.52 -1.48 -11.76
C ARG A 280 -2.49 -0.42 -11.43
N VAL A 281 -2.81 0.46 -10.48
CA VAL A 281 -1.79 1.37 -9.95
C VAL A 281 -0.77 0.58 -9.13
N GLY A 282 -1.20 -0.46 -8.42
CA GLY A 282 -0.34 -1.41 -7.70
C GLY A 282 -0.47 -1.29 -6.18
N LEU A 283 -1.54 -0.62 -5.71
CA LEU A 283 -1.93 -0.60 -4.31
C LEU A 283 -2.28 -2.02 -3.87
N PRO A 284 -2.07 -2.34 -2.58
CA PRO A 284 -2.29 -3.68 -2.06
C PRO A 284 -3.79 -3.93 -1.84
N VAL A 285 -4.54 -4.13 -2.93
CA VAL A 285 -5.99 -4.40 -2.90
C VAL A 285 -6.38 -5.82 -2.61
N HIS A 286 -5.45 -6.72 -2.80
CA HIS A 286 -5.69 -8.12 -2.51
C HIS A 286 -4.92 -8.50 -1.27
N PHE A 287 -5.48 -9.52 -0.62
CA PHE A 287 -4.68 -10.54 0.02
C PHE A 287 -3.49 -10.86 -0.90
N SER A 288 -2.34 -10.27 -0.60
CA SER A 288 -1.19 -10.40 -1.48
C SER A 288 -0.64 -11.81 -1.32
N CYS A 289 -0.02 -12.35 -2.37
CA CYS A 289 0.65 -13.65 -2.23
C CYS A 289 1.71 -13.60 -1.11
N GLU A 290 2.26 -12.41 -0.82
CA GLU A 290 3.16 -12.13 0.29
C GLU A 290 2.45 -12.24 1.65
N ALA A 291 1.25 -11.65 1.80
CA ALA A 291 0.46 -11.78 3.02
C ALA A 291 0.02 -13.23 3.26
N ALA A 292 -0.41 -13.93 2.21
CA ALA A 292 -0.74 -15.36 2.27
C ALA A 292 0.48 -16.19 2.62
N ALA A 293 1.62 -15.98 1.97
CA ALA A 293 2.87 -16.64 2.32
C ALA A 293 3.27 -16.42 3.79
N LYS A 294 3.17 -15.18 4.28
CA LYS A 294 3.46 -14.84 5.67
C LYS A 294 2.54 -15.61 6.63
N HIS A 295 1.25 -15.64 6.33
CA HIS A 295 0.29 -16.37 7.16
C HIS A 295 0.53 -17.87 7.14
N ILE A 296 0.78 -18.45 5.95
CA ILE A 296 1.14 -19.86 5.78
C ILE A 296 2.37 -20.22 6.63
N ILE A 297 3.42 -19.40 6.57
CA ILE A 297 4.64 -19.63 7.36
C ILE A 297 4.35 -19.52 8.87
N GLN A 298 3.48 -18.59 9.29
CA GLN A 298 3.09 -18.46 10.70
C GLN A 298 2.32 -19.68 11.20
N VAL A 299 1.37 -20.21 10.43
CA VAL A 299 0.64 -21.44 10.77
C VAL A 299 1.58 -22.63 10.85
N LEU A 300 2.45 -22.81 9.85
CA LEU A 300 3.46 -23.89 9.85
C LEU A 300 4.43 -23.78 11.03
N LYS A 301 4.80 -22.56 11.43
CA LYS A 301 5.59 -22.31 12.65
C LYS A 301 4.84 -22.73 13.91
N GLY A 302 3.54 -22.47 13.99
CA GLY A 302 2.67 -22.95 15.07
C GLY A 302 2.61 -24.47 15.17
N LEU A 303 2.72 -25.16 14.02
CA LEU A 303 2.84 -26.62 13.93
C LEU A 303 4.27 -27.15 14.22
N GLY A 304 5.19 -26.31 14.70
CA GLY A 304 6.56 -26.70 15.02
C GLY A 304 7.46 -26.93 13.80
N MET A 305 7.11 -26.37 12.65
CA MET A 305 7.89 -26.49 11.41
C MET A 305 8.64 -25.20 11.08
N VAL A 306 9.77 -25.33 10.39
CA VAL A 306 10.37 -24.21 9.68
C VAL A 306 9.86 -24.24 8.25
N ALA A 307 9.53 -23.07 7.70
CA ALA A 307 9.00 -22.96 6.35
C ALA A 307 9.61 -21.78 5.59
N ALA A 308 9.72 -21.90 4.27
CA ALA A 308 10.20 -20.82 3.42
C ALA A 308 9.51 -20.82 2.06
N VAL A 309 9.21 -19.64 1.53
CA VAL A 309 8.70 -19.52 0.15
C VAL A 309 9.78 -19.81 -0.88
N HIS A 310 9.38 -20.46 -1.97
CA HIS A 310 10.19 -20.65 -3.17
C HIS A 310 9.37 -20.43 -4.45
N GLY A 311 10.01 -20.58 -5.61
CA GLY A 311 9.38 -20.34 -6.92
C GLY A 311 8.93 -18.89 -7.11
N SER A 312 7.79 -18.68 -7.76
CA SER A 312 7.35 -17.34 -8.21
C SER A 312 7.11 -16.32 -7.10
N VAL A 313 6.76 -16.76 -5.88
CA VAL A 313 6.64 -15.83 -4.74
C VAL A 313 8.02 -15.34 -4.31
N ALA A 314 9.00 -16.24 -4.19
CA ALA A 314 10.38 -15.85 -3.89
C ALA A 314 10.98 -14.96 -4.99
N THR A 315 10.76 -15.32 -6.28
CA THR A 315 11.15 -14.47 -7.41
C THR A 315 10.58 -13.06 -7.25
N ARG A 316 9.29 -12.93 -6.92
CA ARG A 316 8.63 -11.64 -6.71
C ARG A 316 9.20 -10.87 -5.52
N LEU A 317 9.52 -11.54 -4.42
CA LEU A 317 10.15 -10.91 -3.26
C LEU A 317 11.49 -10.29 -3.60
N TYR A 318 12.24 -10.90 -4.53
CA TYR A 318 13.57 -10.43 -4.93
C TYR A 318 13.60 -9.50 -6.14
N SER A 319 12.65 -9.57 -7.07
CA SER A 319 12.79 -8.93 -8.40
C SER A 319 11.82 -7.77 -8.70
N ASP A 320 11.15 -7.24 -7.66
CA ASP A 320 10.04 -6.27 -7.80
C ASP A 320 9.01 -6.65 -8.88
N SER A 321 8.90 -7.95 -9.19
CA SER A 321 8.05 -8.43 -10.26
C SER A 321 6.60 -8.05 -10.01
N ALA A 322 6.01 -7.34 -10.98
CA ALA A 322 4.59 -7.02 -10.99
C ALA A 322 3.71 -8.27 -11.14
N ARG A 323 4.29 -9.42 -11.53
CA ARG A 323 3.56 -10.66 -11.75
C ARG A 323 2.95 -11.17 -10.46
N ASN A 324 1.64 -11.42 -10.45
CA ASN A 324 0.97 -12.12 -9.36
C ASN A 324 1.19 -13.64 -9.51
N PRO A 325 1.82 -14.31 -8.52
CA PRO A 325 1.92 -15.75 -8.48
C PRO A 325 0.54 -16.40 -8.48
N LYS A 326 0.36 -17.46 -9.28
CA LYS A 326 -0.87 -18.27 -9.27
C LYS A 326 -0.92 -19.21 -8.07
N ASN A 327 0.25 -19.69 -7.65
CA ASN A 327 0.43 -20.63 -6.55
C ASN A 327 1.48 -20.07 -5.57
N ILE A 328 1.41 -20.51 -4.33
CA ILE A 328 2.42 -20.28 -3.29
C ILE A 328 3.13 -21.60 -3.03
N ASN A 329 4.41 -21.66 -3.39
CA ASN A 329 5.23 -22.85 -3.14
C ASN A 329 6.01 -22.68 -1.84
N ILE A 330 5.95 -23.68 -0.97
CA ILE A 330 6.53 -23.64 0.37
C ILE A 330 7.42 -24.86 0.56
N PHE A 331 8.67 -24.64 0.98
CA PHE A 331 9.47 -25.67 1.60
C PHE A 331 9.16 -25.77 3.08
N VAL A 332 9.04 -27.01 3.58
CA VAL A 332 8.87 -27.30 5.01
C VAL A 332 9.98 -28.21 5.51
N TRP A 333 10.39 -27.94 6.75
CA TRP A 333 11.29 -28.76 7.54
C TRP A 333 10.64 -29.03 8.90
N SER A 334 10.63 -30.29 9.31
CA SER A 334 10.27 -30.67 10.67
C SER A 334 11.52 -30.63 11.54
N LEU A 335 11.40 -30.02 12.73
CA LEU A 335 12.46 -30.02 13.73
C LEU A 335 12.49 -31.32 14.54
N ASN A 336 11.39 -32.07 14.54
CA ASN A 336 11.16 -33.20 15.43
C ASN A 336 11.19 -34.56 14.72
N THR A 337 10.98 -34.58 13.40
CA THR A 337 10.84 -35.81 12.63
C THR A 337 11.67 -35.78 11.35
N ARG A 338 12.26 -36.93 10.99
CA ARG A 338 12.97 -37.09 9.71
C ARG A 338 12.02 -37.26 8.52
N HIS A 339 10.82 -37.78 8.79
CA HIS A 339 9.78 -37.98 7.79
C HIS A 339 8.66 -36.96 8.00
N ILE A 340 8.25 -36.30 6.92
CA ILE A 340 7.15 -35.33 6.90
C ILE A 340 6.08 -35.92 6.00
N ASP A 341 4.94 -36.30 6.58
CA ASP A 341 3.75 -36.64 5.80
C ASP A 341 3.05 -35.36 5.37
N LEU A 342 3.21 -35.00 4.09
CA LEU A 342 2.65 -33.76 3.54
C LEU A 342 1.13 -33.70 3.60
N GLU A 343 0.41 -34.83 3.51
CA GLU A 343 -1.05 -34.81 3.59
C GLU A 343 -1.52 -34.56 5.02
N SER A 344 -0.83 -35.14 6.02
CA SER A 344 -1.05 -34.79 7.43
C SER A 344 -0.77 -33.31 7.71
N VAL A 345 0.30 -32.73 7.15
CA VAL A 345 0.59 -31.29 7.30
C VAL A 345 -0.55 -30.43 6.75
N LYS A 346 -1.08 -30.75 5.56
CA LYS A 346 -2.22 -30.00 4.99
C LYS A 346 -3.45 -30.08 5.91
N ALA A 347 -3.78 -31.27 6.41
CA ALA A 347 -4.92 -31.47 7.31
C ALA A 347 -4.78 -30.64 8.60
N GLN A 348 -3.59 -30.67 9.22
CA GLN A 348 -3.28 -29.88 10.41
C GLN A 348 -3.36 -28.36 10.15
N MET A 349 -2.98 -27.89 8.96
CA MET A 349 -3.15 -26.47 8.60
C MET A 349 -4.62 -26.06 8.52
N VAL A 350 -5.49 -26.92 7.96
CA VAL A 350 -6.95 -26.67 7.93
C VAL A 350 -7.55 -26.75 9.33
N GLU A 351 -7.14 -27.70 10.15
CA GLU A 351 -7.59 -27.79 11.55
C GLU A 351 -7.17 -26.56 12.36
N SER A 352 -5.94 -26.07 12.15
CA SER A 352 -5.43 -24.90 12.83
C SER A 352 -6.13 -23.60 12.42
N ASP A 353 -6.54 -23.45 11.15
CA ASP A 353 -7.22 -22.24 10.66
C ASP A 353 -8.13 -22.54 9.45
N SER A 354 -9.29 -23.13 9.73
CA SER A 354 -10.28 -23.47 8.71
C SER A 354 -10.91 -22.25 8.02
N ALA A 355 -10.76 -21.05 8.60
CA ALA A 355 -11.24 -19.81 7.99
C ALA A 355 -10.42 -19.43 6.75
N HIS A 356 -9.11 -19.69 6.76
CA HIS A 356 -8.23 -19.36 5.65
C HIS A 356 -7.77 -20.56 4.84
N PHE A 357 -7.77 -21.77 5.39
CA PHE A 357 -7.30 -22.96 4.70
C PHE A 357 -8.46 -23.87 4.30
N ASP A 358 -8.35 -24.45 3.10
CA ASP A 358 -9.28 -25.46 2.61
C ASP A 358 -8.54 -26.54 1.82
N ILE A 359 -9.04 -27.77 1.88
CA ILE A 359 -8.55 -28.87 1.07
C ILE A 359 -9.60 -29.17 0.02
N ALA A 360 -9.30 -28.85 -1.23
CA ALA A 360 -10.17 -29.16 -2.35
C ALA A 360 -9.83 -30.55 -2.92
N PRO A 361 -10.85 -31.33 -3.32
CA PRO A 361 -10.62 -32.56 -4.05
C PRO A 361 -9.87 -32.30 -5.37
N PRO A 362 -9.16 -33.28 -5.92
CA PRO A 362 -8.46 -33.11 -7.18
C PRO A 362 -9.41 -32.71 -8.31
N THR A 363 -9.06 -31.69 -9.08
CA THR A 363 -9.87 -31.20 -10.22
C THR A 363 -9.84 -32.17 -11.41
N GLU A 364 -8.80 -32.99 -11.51
CA GLU A 364 -8.63 -33.98 -12.58
C GLU A 364 -8.54 -35.37 -11.95
N PRO A 365 -9.23 -36.40 -12.49
CA PRO A 365 -9.17 -37.77 -11.99
C PRO A 365 -7.74 -38.36 -11.97
N SER A 366 -6.86 -37.85 -12.84
CA SER A 366 -5.45 -38.26 -12.92
C SER A 366 -4.61 -37.74 -11.74
N LYS A 367 -5.07 -36.71 -11.04
CA LYS A 367 -4.39 -36.17 -9.86
C LYS A 367 -4.91 -36.88 -8.63
N GLN A 368 -4.08 -37.73 -8.02
CA GLN A 368 -4.51 -38.50 -6.85
C GLN A 368 -4.52 -37.70 -5.54
N ARG A 369 -3.91 -36.50 -5.51
CA ARG A 369 -3.70 -35.75 -4.26
C ARG A 369 -4.57 -34.50 -4.18
N PRO A 370 -5.23 -34.25 -3.05
CA PRO A 370 -6.04 -33.06 -2.88
C PRO A 370 -5.16 -31.81 -2.79
N ALA A 371 -5.71 -30.68 -3.24
CA ALA A 371 -5.01 -29.41 -3.29
C ALA A 371 -5.34 -28.59 -2.04
N LEU A 372 -4.30 -28.09 -1.37
CA LEU A 372 -4.47 -27.13 -0.29
C LEU A 372 -4.63 -25.73 -0.90
N TRP A 373 -5.63 -24.99 -0.43
CA TRP A 373 -5.92 -23.64 -0.87
C TRP A 373 -5.88 -22.68 0.31
N TYR A 374 -5.36 -21.48 0.05
CA TYR A 374 -5.43 -20.32 0.92
C TYR A 374 -6.54 -19.40 0.45
N ARG A 375 -7.45 -18.99 1.35
CA ARG A 375 -8.54 -18.04 1.11
C ARG A 375 -8.26 -16.74 1.85
N GLY A 376 -8.25 -15.63 1.12
CA GLY A 376 -8.05 -14.31 1.73
C GLY A 376 -9.24 -13.78 2.53
N ALA A 377 -10.43 -14.34 2.34
CA ALA A 377 -11.64 -14.01 3.06
C ALA A 377 -12.63 -15.20 3.03
N PRO A 378 -13.65 -15.23 3.91
CA PRO A 378 -14.64 -16.31 3.97
C PRO A 378 -15.49 -16.45 2.71
N ASP A 379 -15.65 -15.37 1.94
CA ASP A 379 -16.47 -15.39 0.73
C ASP A 379 -15.70 -16.07 -0.43
N PRO A 380 -16.27 -17.12 -1.05
CA PRO A 380 -15.64 -17.92 -2.09
C PRO A 380 -15.30 -17.15 -3.38
N ARG A 381 -15.75 -15.91 -3.52
CA ARG A 381 -15.39 -15.02 -4.64
C ARG A 381 -14.02 -14.36 -4.51
N HIS A 382 -13.33 -14.53 -3.38
CA HIS A 382 -12.06 -13.87 -3.10
C HIS A 382 -10.86 -14.61 -3.71
N THR A 383 -9.71 -13.94 -3.74
CA THR A 383 -8.47 -14.50 -4.27
C THR A 383 -8.09 -15.77 -3.49
N HIS A 384 -8.05 -16.89 -4.20
CA HIS A 384 -7.55 -18.16 -3.67
C HIS A 384 -6.14 -18.41 -4.19
N PHE A 385 -5.21 -18.77 -3.31
CA PHE A 385 -3.90 -19.25 -3.72
C PHE A 385 -3.83 -20.74 -3.51
N ARG A 386 -3.49 -21.48 -4.58
CA ARG A 386 -3.12 -22.87 -4.41
C ARG A 386 -1.77 -22.93 -3.68
N ILE A 387 -1.69 -23.76 -2.65
CA ILE A 387 -0.49 -23.97 -1.84
C ILE A 387 0.14 -25.30 -2.25
N ASP A 388 1.39 -25.24 -2.70
CA ASP A 388 2.17 -26.44 -3.02
C ASP A 388 3.28 -26.59 -1.96
N ILE A 389 3.10 -27.53 -1.03
CA ILE A 389 4.05 -27.82 0.06
C ILE A 389 5.03 -28.91 -0.38
N ARG A 390 6.32 -28.71 -0.13
CA ARG A 390 7.39 -29.67 -0.48
C ARG A 390 8.43 -29.79 0.62
N VAL A 391 9.09 -30.94 0.67
CA VAL A 391 10.34 -31.14 1.42
C VAL A 391 11.50 -30.92 0.44
N PRO A 392 12.54 -30.13 0.78
CA PRO A 392 13.59 -29.77 -0.18
C PRO A 392 14.28 -30.95 -0.86
N ALA A 393 14.45 -32.08 -0.15
CA ALA A 393 15.11 -33.27 -0.68
C ALA A 393 14.36 -33.95 -1.85
N MET A 394 13.09 -33.62 -2.08
CA MET A 394 12.28 -34.18 -3.17
C MET A 394 12.41 -33.40 -4.48
N VAL A 395 12.98 -32.21 -4.44
CA VAL A 395 13.22 -31.41 -5.64
C VAL A 395 14.71 -31.58 -5.95
N SER A 396 15.09 -31.48 -7.22
CA SER A 396 16.50 -31.45 -7.68
C SER A 396 17.27 -30.22 -7.18
N LEU A 397 16.92 -29.70 -6.00
CA LEU A 397 17.55 -28.59 -5.33
C LEU A 397 18.69 -29.08 -4.43
N PRO A 398 19.65 -28.20 -4.13
CA PRO A 398 20.67 -28.50 -3.15
C PRO A 398 20.07 -28.82 -1.77
N LYS A 399 20.84 -29.50 -0.91
CA LYS A 399 20.44 -29.90 0.45
C LYS A 399 20.27 -28.69 1.36
N LEU A 400 19.18 -27.95 1.19
CA LEU A 400 18.83 -26.78 1.98
C LEU A 400 18.44 -27.19 3.40
N LYS A 401 19.07 -26.53 4.37
CA LYS A 401 18.79 -26.67 5.79
C LYS A 401 17.97 -25.47 6.27
N PRO A 402 17.23 -25.59 7.39
CA PRO A 402 16.53 -24.47 8.01
C PRO A 402 17.43 -23.24 8.22
N ALA A 403 18.69 -23.44 8.62
CA ALA A 403 19.64 -22.34 8.83
C ALA A 403 19.99 -21.53 7.57
N HIS A 404 19.59 -21.99 6.37
CA HIS A 404 19.84 -21.28 5.12
C HIS A 404 18.67 -20.36 4.70
N VAL A 405 17.52 -20.39 5.38
CA VAL A 405 16.39 -19.53 5.00
C VAL A 405 16.70 -18.06 5.34
N VAL A 406 16.27 -17.16 4.47
CA VAL A 406 16.55 -15.72 4.57
C VAL A 406 15.24 -14.97 4.75
N GLU A 407 15.18 -14.05 5.70
CA GLU A 407 14.02 -13.17 5.86
C GLU A 407 14.09 -12.02 4.84
N THR A 408 13.08 -11.91 3.99
CA THR A 408 12.96 -10.85 2.98
C THR A 408 11.56 -10.22 3.11
N ASN A 409 11.51 -8.91 3.39
CA ASN A 409 10.25 -8.18 3.62
C ASN A 409 9.34 -8.82 4.69
N GLY A 410 9.94 -9.37 5.76
CA GLY A 410 9.20 -10.01 6.85
C GLY A 410 8.65 -11.40 6.51
N ILE A 411 9.17 -12.05 5.46
CA ILE A 411 8.77 -13.37 4.98
C ILE A 411 10.02 -14.24 4.84
N LEU A 412 9.98 -15.46 5.38
CA LEU A 412 11.05 -16.43 5.21
C LEU A 412 11.03 -16.97 3.78
N ALA A 413 12.13 -16.80 3.05
CA ALA A 413 12.31 -17.22 1.67
C ALA A 413 13.57 -18.08 1.52
N VAL A 414 13.62 -18.87 0.45
CA VAL A 414 14.88 -19.52 0.03
C VAL A 414 15.93 -18.47 -0.35
N PRO A 415 17.24 -18.74 -0.20
CA PRO A 415 18.29 -17.80 -0.63
C PRO A 415 18.11 -17.31 -2.06
N PHE A 416 18.51 -16.07 -2.34
CA PHE A 416 18.41 -15.44 -3.66
C PHE A 416 18.92 -16.34 -4.80
N ALA A 417 20.10 -16.97 -4.67
CA ALA A 417 20.59 -17.88 -5.71
C ALA A 417 19.70 -19.09 -5.95
N ILE A 418 19.05 -19.63 -4.91
CA ILE A 418 18.11 -20.73 -5.10
C ILE A 418 16.91 -20.25 -5.90
N ALA A 419 16.37 -19.07 -5.60
CA ALA A 419 15.27 -18.48 -6.36
C ALA A 419 15.67 -18.20 -7.82
N LEU A 420 16.89 -17.72 -8.05
CA LEU A 420 17.44 -17.46 -9.39
C LEU A 420 17.66 -18.76 -10.19
N ILE A 421 18.26 -19.78 -9.57
CA ILE A 421 18.49 -21.09 -10.22
C ILE A 421 17.16 -21.79 -10.50
N GLU A 422 16.18 -21.70 -9.60
CA GLU A 422 14.84 -22.25 -9.81
C GLU A 422 14.13 -21.54 -10.98
N ALA A 423 14.19 -20.20 -11.05
CA ALA A 423 13.65 -19.45 -12.17
C ALA A 423 14.32 -19.84 -13.51
N LEU A 424 15.66 -19.97 -13.51
CA LEU A 424 16.44 -20.44 -14.66
C LEU A 424 16.05 -21.87 -15.07
N HIS A 425 15.86 -22.76 -14.10
CA HIS A 425 15.47 -24.14 -14.38
C HIS A 425 14.08 -24.23 -15.02
N ILE A 426 13.13 -23.44 -14.53
CA ILE A 426 11.78 -23.36 -15.10
C ILE A 426 11.85 -22.80 -16.52
N TRP A 427 12.61 -21.74 -16.75
CA TRP A 427 12.84 -21.20 -18.10
C TRP A 427 13.41 -22.27 -19.04
N ASP A 428 14.52 -22.92 -18.65
CA ASP A 428 15.20 -23.94 -19.45
C ASP A 428 14.26 -25.10 -19.80
N PHE A 429 13.48 -25.59 -18.83
CA PHE A 429 12.49 -26.63 -19.06
C PHE A 429 11.41 -26.21 -20.06
N GLU A 430 10.87 -24.99 -19.93
CA GLU A 430 9.84 -24.47 -20.84
C GLU A 430 10.35 -24.31 -22.27
N CYS A 431 11.59 -23.83 -22.43
CA CYS A 431 12.17 -23.65 -23.75
C CYS A 431 12.53 -25.01 -24.40
N MET A 432 13.02 -25.99 -23.62
CA MET A 432 13.21 -27.37 -24.11
C MET A 432 11.89 -28.03 -24.52
N ARG A 433 10.81 -27.82 -23.75
CA ARG A 433 9.48 -28.35 -24.06
C ARG A 433 8.86 -27.72 -25.30
N ALA A 434 9.14 -26.44 -25.55
CA ALA A 434 8.66 -25.74 -26.74
C ALA A 434 9.36 -26.18 -28.03
N GLY A 435 10.50 -26.89 -27.93
CA GLY A 435 11.30 -27.31 -29.08
C GLY A 435 11.83 -26.13 -29.89
N GLU A 436 11.86 -26.26 -31.22
CA GLU A 436 12.31 -25.20 -32.14
C GLU A 436 11.46 -23.92 -32.08
N LYS A 437 10.25 -23.98 -31.51
CA LYS A 437 9.40 -22.80 -31.26
C LYS A 437 9.81 -22.07 -29.98
N SER A 438 11.11 -21.80 -29.84
CA SER A 438 11.73 -21.06 -28.73
C SER A 438 11.36 -19.58 -28.78
N GLY A 439 10.08 -19.29 -28.56
CA GLY A 439 9.51 -17.93 -28.56
C GLY A 439 8.09 -17.88 -27.96
N GLY A 440 7.64 -18.99 -27.36
CA GLY A 440 6.33 -19.05 -26.74
C GLY A 440 6.19 -18.02 -25.59
N PRO A 441 4.98 -17.48 -25.36
CA PRO A 441 4.72 -16.47 -24.33
C PRO A 441 4.98 -16.96 -22.89
N ASP A 442 5.11 -18.27 -22.67
CA ASP A 442 5.60 -18.82 -21.41
C ASP A 442 7.13 -18.74 -21.28
N CYS A 443 7.91 -19.19 -22.28
CA CYS A 443 9.39 -19.14 -22.28
C CYS A 443 9.88 -17.67 -22.17
N LEU A 444 9.31 -16.73 -22.94
CA LEU A 444 9.63 -15.29 -22.82
C LEU A 444 9.34 -14.74 -21.42
N ARG A 445 8.18 -15.08 -20.86
CA ARG A 445 7.80 -14.65 -19.51
C ARG A 445 8.71 -15.22 -18.42
N ARG A 446 9.22 -16.45 -18.59
CA ARG A 446 10.20 -17.03 -17.66
C ARG A 446 11.59 -16.42 -17.84
N ALA A 447 11.95 -16.01 -19.05
CA ALA A 447 13.17 -15.26 -19.28
C ALA A 447 13.11 -13.91 -18.55
N ASP A 448 11.99 -13.18 -18.67
CA ASP A 448 11.75 -11.94 -17.92
C ASP A 448 11.94 -12.13 -16.40
N ASP A 449 11.44 -13.23 -15.82
CA ASP A 449 11.61 -13.52 -14.39
C ASP A 449 13.10 -13.65 -14.02
N VAL A 450 13.91 -14.32 -14.85
CA VAL A 450 15.37 -14.45 -14.66
C VAL A 450 16.07 -13.09 -14.82
N GLN A 451 15.75 -12.35 -15.88
CA GLN A 451 16.35 -11.05 -16.17
C GLN A 451 16.08 -10.03 -15.05
N ARG A 452 14.86 -10.00 -14.50
CA ARG A 452 14.52 -9.11 -13.38
C ARG A 452 15.24 -9.49 -12.10
N LEU A 453 15.46 -10.79 -11.85
CA LEU A 453 16.29 -11.21 -10.72
C LEU A 453 17.74 -10.76 -10.89
N LEU A 454 18.33 -10.89 -12.09
CA LEU A 454 19.69 -10.43 -12.36
C LEU A 454 19.84 -8.91 -12.19
N LYS A 455 18.81 -8.13 -12.52
CA LYS A 455 18.79 -6.68 -12.33
C LYS A 455 18.45 -6.25 -10.89
N SER A 456 18.17 -7.19 -9.99
CA SER A 456 17.80 -6.87 -8.61
C SER A 456 18.99 -6.40 -7.79
N ARG A 457 18.76 -5.42 -6.90
CA ARG A 457 19.74 -4.99 -5.87
C ARG A 457 20.23 -6.11 -4.96
N HIS A 458 19.45 -7.18 -4.81
CA HIS A 458 19.81 -8.33 -3.97
C HIS A 458 21.01 -9.12 -4.50
N ILE A 459 21.38 -8.90 -5.77
CA ILE A 459 22.53 -9.54 -6.42
C ILE A 459 23.86 -9.27 -5.69
N LEU A 460 24.02 -8.05 -5.14
CA LEU A 460 25.23 -7.62 -4.45
C LEU A 460 25.37 -8.29 -3.09
N THR A 461 24.30 -8.26 -2.28
CA THR A 461 24.27 -8.88 -0.95
C THR A 461 24.51 -10.39 -1.02
N TRP A 462 24.02 -11.04 -2.08
CA TRP A 462 24.18 -12.48 -2.23
C TRP A 462 25.63 -12.90 -2.51
N ARG A 463 26.33 -12.16 -3.37
CA ARG A 463 27.70 -12.50 -3.80
C ARG A 463 28.64 -12.75 -2.62
N GLU A 464 28.44 -12.00 -1.55
CA GLU A 464 29.23 -12.11 -0.31
C GLU A 464 28.74 -13.21 0.61
N ALA A 465 27.41 -13.37 0.74
CA ALA A 465 26.81 -14.28 1.72
C ALA A 465 26.89 -15.76 1.34
N MET A 466 26.92 -16.09 0.04
CA MET A 466 26.83 -17.48 -0.40
C MET A 466 27.59 -17.65 -1.73
N PRO A 467 28.94 -17.74 -1.70
CA PRO A 467 29.74 -17.82 -2.91
C PRO A 467 29.31 -19.03 -3.74
N TRP A 468 29.25 -18.89 -5.07
CA TRP A 468 28.99 -20.03 -5.94
C TRP A 468 30.06 -21.08 -5.67
N ARG A 469 31.34 -20.84 -6.01
CA ARG A 469 32.45 -21.80 -5.84
C ARG A 469 32.77 -22.11 -4.37
N GLY A 470 33.12 -23.37 -4.09
CA GLY A 470 33.52 -23.82 -2.74
C GLY A 470 32.38 -24.02 -1.74
N ASN A 471 31.17 -23.60 -2.06
CA ASN A 471 30.02 -23.78 -1.19
C ASN A 471 29.48 -25.22 -1.20
N LYS A 472 29.51 -25.87 -0.03
CA LYS A 472 29.07 -27.26 0.18
C LYS A 472 27.57 -27.48 -0.05
N LEU A 473 26.78 -26.40 -0.19
CA LEU A 473 25.37 -26.48 -0.53
C LEU A 473 25.18 -27.10 -1.94
N PHE A 474 26.07 -26.77 -2.87
CA PHE A 474 25.99 -27.20 -4.27
C PHE A 474 27.05 -28.25 -4.57
N THR A 475 26.64 -29.45 -4.98
CA THR A 475 27.57 -30.49 -5.45
C THR A 475 28.15 -30.12 -6.82
N ASP A 476 29.29 -30.70 -7.19
CA ASP A 476 29.95 -30.45 -8.47
C ASP A 476 29.05 -30.77 -9.67
N THR A 477 28.40 -31.93 -9.66
CA THR A 477 27.42 -32.32 -10.70
C THR A 477 26.24 -31.33 -10.80
N TYR A 478 25.77 -30.81 -9.66
CA TYR A 478 24.70 -29.81 -9.67
C TYR A 478 25.19 -28.50 -10.28
N ARG A 479 26.41 -28.08 -9.95
CA ARG A 479 27.02 -26.87 -10.50
C ARG A 479 27.14 -26.97 -12.00
N GLU A 480 27.74 -28.04 -12.51
CA GLU A 480 27.88 -28.29 -13.95
C GLU A 480 26.54 -28.20 -14.69
N THR A 481 25.49 -28.80 -14.12
CA THR A 481 24.14 -28.75 -14.67
C THR A 481 23.60 -27.30 -14.74
N VAL A 482 23.83 -26.51 -13.68
CA VAL A 482 23.42 -25.10 -13.67
C VAL A 482 24.24 -24.27 -14.65
N GLU A 483 25.56 -24.47 -14.72
CA GLU A 483 26.44 -23.75 -15.65
C GLU A 483 26.04 -23.98 -17.12
N GLN A 484 25.66 -25.21 -17.47
CA GLN A 484 25.12 -25.51 -18.81
C GLN A 484 23.84 -24.72 -19.11
N LYS A 485 22.92 -24.62 -18.14
CA LYS A 485 21.68 -23.82 -18.30
C LYS A 485 21.98 -22.33 -18.41
N VAL A 486 22.94 -21.82 -17.63
CA VAL A 486 23.38 -20.43 -17.71
C VAL A 486 23.99 -20.14 -19.08
N ARG A 487 24.83 -21.04 -19.62
CA ARG A 487 25.38 -20.89 -20.99
C ARG A 487 24.27 -20.83 -22.04
N ARG A 488 23.27 -21.71 -21.97
CA ARG A 488 22.09 -21.65 -22.87
C ARG A 488 21.33 -20.34 -22.73
N PHE A 489 21.13 -19.86 -21.50
CA PHE A 489 20.48 -18.58 -21.25
C PHE A 489 21.27 -17.41 -21.83
N CYS A 490 22.60 -17.37 -21.64
CA CYS A 490 23.46 -16.33 -22.18
C CYS A 490 23.52 -16.37 -23.71
N ALA A 491 23.46 -17.55 -24.33
CA ALA A 491 23.35 -17.65 -25.79
C ALA A 491 22.04 -17.05 -26.32
N ALA A 492 20.93 -17.21 -25.59
CA ALA A 492 19.64 -16.62 -25.95
C ALA A 492 19.52 -15.13 -25.56
N TYR A 493 20.22 -14.69 -24.50
CA TYR A 493 20.18 -13.33 -23.97
C TYR A 493 21.59 -12.81 -23.64
N PRO A 494 22.40 -12.45 -24.65
CA PRO A 494 23.82 -12.12 -24.47
C PRO A 494 24.09 -10.96 -23.52
N ASP A 495 23.18 -9.98 -23.46
CA ASP A 495 23.29 -8.79 -22.61
C ASP A 495 23.45 -9.12 -21.11
N PHE A 496 22.98 -10.29 -20.68
CA PHE A 496 23.03 -10.74 -19.28
C PHE A 496 24.27 -11.59 -18.95
N THR A 497 25.14 -11.85 -19.93
CA THR A 497 26.36 -12.65 -19.72
C THR A 497 27.26 -12.03 -18.65
N ARG A 498 27.36 -10.70 -18.65
CA ARG A 498 28.15 -9.97 -17.65
C ARG A 498 27.61 -10.20 -16.24
N ASP A 499 26.29 -10.15 -16.04
CA ASP A 499 25.66 -10.35 -14.73
C ASP A 499 25.93 -11.76 -14.19
N TRP A 500 25.83 -12.78 -15.05
CA TRP A 500 26.15 -14.16 -14.67
C TRP A 500 27.64 -14.38 -14.33
N LYS A 501 28.55 -13.74 -15.07
CA LYS A 501 29.99 -13.74 -14.76
C LYS A 501 30.26 -13.05 -13.42
N LEU A 502 29.61 -11.92 -13.14
CA LEU A 502 29.74 -11.19 -11.87
C LEU A 502 29.28 -12.03 -10.67
N LEU A 503 28.28 -12.88 -10.86
CA LEU A 503 27.81 -13.83 -9.86
C LEU A 503 28.70 -15.07 -9.71
N GLY A 504 29.68 -15.26 -10.59
CA GLY A 504 30.61 -16.38 -10.56
C GLY A 504 30.03 -17.71 -11.07
N PHE A 505 28.84 -17.70 -11.70
CA PHE A 505 28.25 -18.89 -12.32
C PHE A 505 28.96 -19.32 -13.61
N ILE A 506 29.74 -18.44 -14.24
CA ILE A 506 30.60 -18.78 -15.38
C ILE A 506 31.99 -18.21 -15.10
N SER A 507 33.04 -18.94 -15.49
CA SER A 507 34.42 -18.44 -15.45
C SER A 507 34.55 -17.16 -16.29
N ALA A 508 35.40 -16.23 -15.83
CA ALA A 508 35.96 -15.21 -16.72
C ALA A 508 37.00 -15.91 -17.61
N GLU A 509 36.54 -16.45 -18.75
CA GLU A 509 37.42 -16.74 -19.89
C GLU A 509 38.01 -15.45 -20.45
#